data_AF-A0A285D395-F1
#
_entry.id   AF-A0A285D395-F1
#
_cell.length_a   1.000
_cell.length_b   1.000
_cell.length_c   1.000
_cell.angle_alpha   90.00
_cell.angle_beta   90.00
_cell.angle_gamma   90.00
#
_symmetry.space_group_name_H-M   'P 1'
#
loop_
_entity.id
_entity.type
_entity.pdbx_description
1 polymer ?
#
loop_
_entity_poly.entity_id
_entity_poly.type
_entity_poly.pdbx_seq_one_letter_code
_entity_poly.pdbx_strand_id
1 'polypeptide(L)'
;MTTWTIHEVAAACAVTTGEISQWISRGHFRPSVAVRSGEQRRFDWRDLACLAVMGTLRKQALTMKAVSLLTDRLRDDLTGMASVSELSGRFLFTDCAENQSDQAVGLVTEAEIFAALKQNARTVIIVDVAAAYRDAETTLPITALKGGIEHCSRNVSPL
;
A
#
# COMPACT_ATOMS: atom_id res chain seq x y z
N MET A 1 8.32 -14.05 5.85
CA MET A 1 7.79 -12.71 5.53
C MET A 1 6.35 -12.67 6.00
N THR A 2 5.99 -11.67 6.80
CA THR A 2 4.63 -11.54 7.33
C THR A 2 3.68 -11.19 6.18
N THR A 3 2.52 -11.83 6.17
CA THR A 3 1.47 -11.54 5.18
C THR A 3 0.10 -11.54 5.83
N TRP A 4 -0.80 -10.72 5.30
CA TRP A 4 -2.15 -10.53 5.81
C TRP A 4 -3.22 -10.95 4.80
N THR A 5 -4.42 -11.19 5.29
CA THR A 5 -5.63 -11.44 4.51
C THR A 5 -6.21 -10.15 3.94
N ILE A 6 -7.10 -10.26 2.95
CA ILE A 6 -7.82 -9.10 2.39
C ILE A 6 -8.63 -8.34 3.46
N HIS A 7 -9.18 -9.04 4.46
CA HIS A 7 -9.99 -8.43 5.51
C HIS A 7 -9.13 -7.59 6.46
N GLU A 8 -7.96 -8.11 6.83
CA GLU A 8 -7.00 -7.40 7.69
C GLU A 8 -6.48 -6.13 7.01
N VAL A 9 -6.04 -6.23 5.75
CA VAL A 9 -5.54 -5.04 5.02
C VAL A 9 -6.65 -4.06 4.70
N ALA A 10 -7.87 -4.52 4.41
CA ALA A 10 -9.01 -3.64 4.18
C ALA A 10 -9.33 -2.80 5.42
N ALA A 11 -9.43 -3.46 6.58
CA ALA A 11 -9.64 -2.79 7.85
C ALA A 11 -8.52 -1.79 8.16
N ALA A 12 -7.26 -2.21 8.02
CA ALA A 12 -6.09 -1.38 8.28
C ALA A 12 -6.00 -0.13 7.39
N CYS A 13 -6.37 -0.25 6.11
CA CYS A 13 -6.29 0.86 5.15
C CYS A 13 -7.59 1.69 5.06
N ALA A 14 -8.57 1.43 5.94
CA ALA A 14 -9.89 2.08 5.93
C ALA A 14 -10.59 2.01 4.55
N VAL A 15 -10.54 0.83 3.94
CA VAL A 15 -11.20 0.49 2.67
C VAL A 15 -11.99 -0.80 2.84
N THR A 16 -12.86 -1.12 1.89
CA THR A 16 -13.61 -2.37 1.89
C THR A 16 -12.89 -3.46 1.10
N THR A 17 -13.16 -4.72 1.41
CA THR A 17 -12.67 -5.85 0.61
C THR A 17 -13.19 -5.82 -0.82
N GLY A 18 -14.39 -5.27 -1.03
CA GLY A 18 -15.00 -5.04 -2.34
C GLY A 18 -14.22 -4.02 -3.16
N GLU A 19 -13.81 -2.89 -2.56
CA GLU A 19 -12.96 -1.89 -3.21
C GLU A 19 -11.62 -2.49 -3.64
N ILE A 20 -10.92 -3.19 -2.74
CA ILE A 20 -9.65 -3.84 -3.07
C ILE A 20 -9.83 -4.82 -4.23
N SER A 21 -10.86 -5.67 -4.17
CA SER A 21 -11.15 -6.65 -5.21
C SER A 21 -11.45 -5.98 -6.56
N GLN A 22 -12.16 -4.85 -6.54
CA GLN A 22 -12.47 -4.07 -7.72
C GLN A 22 -11.24 -3.37 -8.30
N TRP A 23 -10.32 -2.88 -7.47
CA TRP A 23 -9.06 -2.31 -7.92
C TRP A 23 -8.17 -3.37 -8.57
N ILE A 24 -8.12 -4.57 -7.99
CA ILE A 24 -7.38 -5.70 -8.59
C ILE A 24 -8.00 -6.10 -9.93
N SER A 25 -9.33 -6.29 -9.99
CA SER A 25 -9.99 -6.76 -11.21
C SER A 25 -9.92 -5.75 -12.37
N ARG A 26 -9.86 -4.46 -12.06
CA ARG A 26 -9.68 -3.38 -13.05
C ARG A 26 -8.22 -3.06 -13.36
N GLY A 27 -7.28 -3.76 -12.74
CA GLY A 27 -5.85 -3.52 -12.93
C GLY A 27 -5.34 -2.22 -12.30
N HIS A 28 -6.07 -1.60 -11.38
CA HIS A 28 -5.63 -0.42 -10.63
C HIS A 28 -4.71 -0.73 -9.45
N PHE A 29 -4.65 -2.00 -9.05
CA PHE A 29 -3.78 -2.47 -7.98
C PHE A 29 -3.31 -3.88 -8.28
N ARG A 30 -1.99 -4.09 -8.24
CA ARG A 30 -1.37 -5.39 -8.45
C ARG A 30 -0.71 -5.89 -7.17
N PRO A 31 -1.30 -6.89 -6.49
CA PRO A 31 -0.70 -7.47 -5.29
C PRO A 31 0.62 -8.17 -5.59
N SER A 32 1.57 -8.13 -4.65
CA SER A 32 2.90 -8.77 -4.78
C SER A 32 2.80 -10.28 -4.96
N VAL A 33 1.89 -10.91 -4.20
CA VAL A 33 1.82 -12.36 -4.10
C VAL A 33 0.84 -12.91 -5.15
N ALA A 34 1.35 -13.78 -6.02
CA ALA A 34 0.52 -14.55 -6.94
C ALA A 34 -0.36 -15.53 -6.16
N VAL A 35 -1.61 -15.68 -6.58
CA VAL A 35 -2.60 -16.55 -5.92
C VAL A 35 -2.80 -17.79 -6.76
N ARG A 36 -2.69 -18.97 -6.15
CA ARG A 36 -3.03 -20.24 -6.79
C ARG A 36 -4.54 -20.46 -6.73
N SER A 37 -5.07 -21.24 -7.68
CA SER A 37 -6.49 -21.61 -7.67
C SER A 37 -6.85 -22.32 -6.36
N GLY A 38 -7.90 -21.85 -5.68
CA GLY A 38 -8.35 -22.39 -4.38
C GLY A 38 -7.65 -21.80 -3.15
N GLU A 39 -6.61 -20.98 -3.31
CA GLU A 39 -5.94 -20.32 -2.18
C GLU A 39 -6.50 -18.92 -1.94
N GLN A 40 -6.50 -18.52 -0.67
CA GLN A 40 -6.81 -17.13 -0.30
C GLN A 40 -5.63 -16.22 -0.60
N ARG A 41 -5.91 -15.06 -1.20
CA ARG A 41 -4.90 -14.03 -1.45
C ARG A 41 -4.27 -13.54 -0.15
N ARG A 42 -2.94 -13.40 -0.20
CA ARG A 42 -2.12 -12.83 0.87
C ARG A 42 -1.50 -11.52 0.39
N PHE A 43 -1.31 -10.59 1.31
CA PHE A 43 -0.78 -9.25 1.06
C PHE A 43 0.45 -9.04 1.93
N ASP A 44 1.53 -8.56 1.35
CA ASP A 44 2.77 -8.27 2.08
C ASP A 44 2.87 -6.80 2.54
N TRP A 45 4.02 -6.41 3.10
CA TRP A 45 4.25 -5.04 3.57
C TRP A 45 4.21 -4.00 2.44
N ARG A 46 4.60 -4.37 1.21
CA ARG A 46 4.54 -3.48 0.04
C ARG A 46 3.09 -3.28 -0.38
N ASP A 47 2.30 -4.36 -0.36
CA ASP A 47 0.87 -4.30 -0.58
C ASP A 47 0.18 -3.40 0.44
N LEU A 48 0.52 -3.53 1.72
CA LEU A 48 -0.02 -2.69 2.79
C LEU A 48 0.34 -1.21 2.57
N ALA A 49 1.60 -0.90 2.24
CA ALA A 49 2.05 0.46 1.97
C ALA A 49 1.29 1.09 0.81
N CYS A 50 1.18 0.38 -0.32
CA CYS A 50 0.41 0.84 -1.48
C CYS A 50 -1.08 1.05 -1.13
N LEU A 51 -1.73 0.10 -0.45
CA LEU A 51 -3.15 0.21 -0.10
C LEU A 51 -3.42 1.34 0.89
N ALA A 52 -2.50 1.60 1.84
CA ALA A 52 -2.60 2.72 2.76
C ALA A 52 -2.53 4.06 2.02
N VAL A 53 -1.61 4.19 1.05
CA VAL A 53 -1.50 5.38 0.19
C VAL A 53 -2.75 5.55 -0.67
N MET A 54 -3.25 4.48 -1.31
CA MET A 54 -4.50 4.53 -2.09
C MET A 54 -5.68 5.00 -1.23
N GLY A 55 -5.80 4.46 -0.01
CA GLY A 55 -6.82 4.86 0.96
C GLY A 55 -6.75 6.34 1.33
N THR A 56 -5.54 6.87 1.53
CA THR A 56 -5.29 8.30 1.81
C THR A 56 -5.63 9.19 0.63
N LEU A 57 -5.14 8.86 -0.57
CA LEU A 57 -5.34 9.66 -1.78
C LEU A 57 -6.81 9.71 -2.22
N ARG A 58 -7.54 8.60 -2.07
CA ARG A 58 -8.97 8.53 -2.40
C ARG A 58 -9.81 9.52 -1.60
N LYS A 59 -9.45 9.78 -0.33
CA LYS A 59 -10.15 10.76 0.52
C LYS A 59 -10.01 12.20 0.00
N GLN A 60 -9.03 12.46 -0.85
CA GLN A 60 -8.74 13.78 -1.43
C GLN A 60 -9.46 14.02 -2.78
N ALA A 61 -10.52 13.26 -3.06
CA ALA A 61 -11.33 13.36 -4.29
C ALA A 61 -10.54 13.14 -5.61
N LEU A 62 -9.37 12.51 -5.55
CA LEU A 62 -8.61 12.13 -6.74
C LEU A 62 -9.32 11.01 -7.50
N THR A 63 -9.25 11.07 -8.83
CA THR A 63 -9.77 9.99 -9.67
C THR A 63 -8.99 8.70 -9.44
N MET A 64 -9.65 7.54 -9.49
CA MET A 64 -8.95 6.25 -9.34
C MET A 64 -7.87 6.02 -10.39
N LYS A 65 -7.97 6.64 -11.57
CA LYS A 65 -6.92 6.60 -12.60
C LYS A 65 -5.64 7.29 -12.10
N ALA A 66 -5.76 8.48 -11.50
CA ALA A 66 -4.61 9.18 -10.92
C ALA A 66 -4.02 8.43 -9.72
N VAL A 67 -4.88 7.90 -8.84
CA VAL A 67 -4.44 7.08 -7.70
C VAL A 67 -3.69 5.83 -8.16
N SER A 68 -4.19 5.14 -9.20
CA SER A 68 -3.54 3.97 -9.80
C SER A 68 -2.14 4.31 -10.31
N LEU A 69 -2.00 5.39 -11.10
CA LEU A 69 -0.71 5.81 -11.65
C LEU A 69 0.32 6.07 -10.54
N LEU A 70 -0.09 6.79 -9.49
CA LEU A 70 0.77 7.08 -8.34
C LEU A 70 1.18 5.83 -7.59
N THR A 71 0.25 4.88 -7.44
CA THR A 71 0.50 3.65 -6.69
C THR A 71 1.32 2.64 -7.47
N ASP A 72 1.17 2.58 -8.80
CA ASP A 72 2.02 1.75 -9.67
C ASP A 72 3.47 2.21 -9.61
N ARG A 73 3.70 3.52 -9.64
CA ARG A 73 5.06 4.07 -9.49
C ARG A 73 5.64 3.80 -8.11
N LEU A 74 4.84 3.99 -7.06
CA LEU A 74 5.24 3.59 -5.70
C LEU A 74 5.59 2.11 -5.64
N ARG A 75 4.81 1.24 -6.30
CA ARG A 75 5.06 -0.20 -6.33
C ARG A 75 6.42 -0.54 -6.93
N ASP A 76 6.77 0.10 -8.04
CA ASP A 76 8.06 -0.09 -8.69
C ASP A 76 9.21 0.29 -7.75
N ASP A 77 9.10 1.46 -7.09
CA ASP A 77 10.11 1.92 -6.12
C ASP A 77 10.24 0.95 -4.92
N LEU A 78 9.11 0.44 -4.40
CA LEU A 78 9.11 -0.51 -3.28
C LEU A 78 9.67 -1.89 -3.65
N THR A 79 9.61 -2.29 -4.92
CA THR A 79 10.11 -3.60 -5.38
C THR A 79 11.63 -3.71 -5.18
N GLY A 80 12.36 -2.61 -5.29
CA GLY A 80 13.80 -2.55 -5.05
C GLY A 80 14.21 -2.52 -3.58
N MET A 81 13.27 -2.31 -2.65
CA MET A 81 13.57 -2.17 -1.22
C MET A 81 13.47 -3.52 -0.51
N ALA A 82 14.38 -3.79 0.43
CA ALA A 82 14.36 -4.99 1.26
C ALA A 82 13.35 -4.89 2.41
N SER A 83 13.19 -3.70 3.01
CA SER A 83 12.31 -3.49 4.16
C SER A 83 11.68 -2.10 4.24
N VAL A 84 10.60 -2.01 5.02
CA VAL A 84 9.86 -0.75 5.27
C VAL A 84 10.74 0.37 5.86
N SER A 85 11.81 0.03 6.58
CA SER A 85 12.75 1.01 7.15
C SER A 85 13.40 1.91 6.08
N GLU A 86 13.52 1.44 4.84
CA GLU A 86 14.08 2.19 3.72
C GLU A 86 13.15 3.31 3.22
N LEU A 87 11.88 3.31 3.65
CA LEU A 87 10.94 4.41 3.41
C LEU A 87 11.21 5.63 4.29
N SER A 88 12.02 5.50 5.34
CA SER A 88 12.30 6.62 6.25
C SER A 88 12.92 7.80 5.48
N GLY A 89 12.33 8.98 5.63
CA GLY A 89 12.78 10.20 4.93
C GLY A 89 12.44 10.23 3.43
N ARG A 90 11.62 9.30 2.94
CA ARG A 90 11.12 9.28 1.56
C ARG A 90 9.63 9.59 1.50
N PHE A 91 9.24 10.31 0.46
CA PHE A 91 7.87 10.74 0.23
C PHE A 91 7.46 10.38 -1.18
N LEU A 92 6.23 9.90 -1.36
CA LEU A 92 5.66 9.80 -2.70
C LEU A 92 5.31 11.21 -3.15
N PHE A 93 5.90 11.63 -4.27
CA PHE A 93 5.72 12.95 -4.86
C PHE A 93 5.17 12.82 -6.27
N THR A 94 4.33 13.77 -6.66
CA THR A 94 3.97 14.03 -8.06
C THR A 94 3.75 15.52 -8.27
N ASP A 95 4.22 16.03 -9.41
CA ASP A 95 3.86 17.35 -9.93
C ASP A 95 2.79 17.20 -11.02
N CYS A 96 1.57 17.60 -10.69
CA CYS A 96 0.43 17.53 -11.59
C CYS A 96 0.39 18.76 -12.51
N ALA A 97 1.30 18.83 -13.48
CA ALA A 97 1.13 19.76 -14.61
C ALA A 97 0.17 19.13 -15.65
N GLU A 98 -0.87 19.88 -16.06
CA GLU A 98 -1.99 19.42 -16.90
C GLU A 98 -1.61 18.80 -18.27
N ASN A 99 -0.36 18.90 -18.73
CA ASN A 99 0.01 18.56 -20.11
C ASN A 99 1.38 17.89 -20.29
N GLN A 100 2.01 17.35 -19.23
CA GLN A 100 3.32 16.71 -19.39
C GLN A 100 3.24 15.22 -19.05
N SER A 101 3.59 14.39 -20.03
CA SER A 101 3.72 12.94 -19.95
C SER A 101 4.92 12.47 -19.10
N ASP A 102 5.73 13.42 -18.60
CA ASP A 102 7.00 13.17 -17.91
C ASP A 102 6.95 13.70 -16.47
N GLN A 103 5.82 13.45 -15.80
CA GLN A 103 5.67 13.79 -14.38
C GLN A 103 6.74 13.06 -13.56
N ALA A 104 7.46 13.80 -12.72
CA ALA A 104 8.30 13.23 -11.68
C ALA A 104 7.40 12.56 -10.63
N VAL A 105 7.02 11.31 -10.89
CA VAL A 105 6.26 10.48 -9.98
C VAL A 105 7.23 9.51 -9.30
N GLY A 106 7.21 9.44 -7.98
CA GLY A 106 7.95 8.42 -7.24
C GLY A 106 8.36 8.82 -5.83
N LEU A 107 9.12 7.94 -5.19
CA LEU A 107 9.70 8.15 -3.87
C LEU A 107 10.91 9.07 -3.98
N VAL A 108 10.78 10.25 -3.38
CA VAL A 108 11.81 11.29 -3.34
C VAL A 108 12.17 11.64 -1.91
N THR A 109 13.37 12.21 -1.75
CA THR A 109 13.83 12.83 -0.51
C THR A 109 13.28 14.24 -0.35
N GLU A 110 13.34 14.78 0.86
CA GLU A 110 12.96 16.16 1.15
C GLU A 110 13.74 17.18 0.28
N ALA A 111 15.03 16.94 0.03
CA ALA A 111 15.85 17.81 -0.80
C ALA A 111 15.38 17.87 -2.27
N GLU A 112 14.95 16.73 -2.81
CA GLU A 112 14.39 16.63 -4.17
C GLU A 112 13.02 17.31 -4.27
N ILE A 113 12.19 17.24 -3.23
CA ILE A 113 10.95 18.02 -3.14
C ILE A 113 11.26 19.51 -3.25
N PHE A 114 12.20 20.03 -2.44
CA PHE A 114 12.58 21.43 -2.51
C PHE A 114 13.14 21.84 -3.87
N ALA A 115 13.90 20.96 -4.52
CA ALA A 115 14.39 21.19 -5.87
C ALA A 115 13.25 21.29 -6.89
N ALA A 116 12.24 20.40 -6.81
CA ALA A 116 11.08 20.41 -7.69
C ALA A 116 10.20 21.65 -7.46
N LEU A 117 9.94 22.03 -6.20
CA LEU A 117 9.14 23.21 -5.87
C LEU A 117 9.74 24.51 -6.41
N LYS A 118 11.08 24.62 -6.49
CA LYS A 118 11.77 25.77 -7.08
C LYS A 118 11.55 25.91 -8.60
N GLN A 119 11.08 24.86 -9.28
CA GLN A 119 10.84 24.87 -10.73
C GLN A 119 9.41 25.30 -11.12
N ASN A 120 8.66 25.93 -10.20
CA ASN A 120 7.28 26.38 -10.39
C ASN A 120 6.27 25.24 -10.60
N ALA A 121 6.37 24.18 -9.80
CA ALA A 121 5.34 23.15 -9.71
C ALA A 121 3.97 23.80 -9.40
N ARG A 122 2.95 23.50 -10.22
CA ARG A 122 1.62 24.13 -10.11
C ARG A 122 0.73 23.44 -9.09
N THR A 123 0.84 22.13 -8.96
CA THR A 123 0.05 21.33 -8.03
C THR A 123 0.85 20.11 -7.63
N VAL A 124 1.06 19.93 -6.33
CA VAL A 124 1.89 18.85 -5.81
C VAL A 124 1.09 17.99 -4.85
N ILE A 125 1.25 16.68 -4.97
CA ILE A 125 0.79 15.72 -3.96
C ILE A 125 2.02 15.11 -3.31
N ILE A 126 2.09 15.20 -1.98
CA ILE A 126 3.16 14.63 -1.16
C ILE A 126 2.52 13.68 -0.16
N VAL A 127 2.99 12.44 -0.12
CA VAL A 127 2.53 11.44 0.86
C VAL A 127 3.74 10.86 1.59
N ASP A 128 3.76 10.98 2.92
CA ASP A 128 4.67 10.21 3.76
C ASP A 128 4.19 8.75 3.78
N VAL A 129 4.82 7.92 2.95
CA VAL A 129 4.46 6.51 2.80
C VAL A 129 4.77 5.73 4.07
N ALA A 130 5.85 6.09 4.79
CA ALA A 130 6.21 5.44 6.03
C ALA A 130 5.18 5.71 7.13
N ALA A 131 4.67 6.95 7.22
CA ALA A 131 3.58 7.29 8.13
C ALA A 131 2.29 6.56 7.77
N ALA A 132 1.88 6.59 6.49
CA ALA A 132 0.68 5.88 6.03
C ALA A 132 0.75 4.37 6.32
N TYR A 133 1.92 3.76 6.11
CA TYR A 133 2.16 2.36 6.46
C TYR A 133 2.03 2.12 7.97
N ARG A 134 2.69 2.94 8.81
CA ARG A 134 2.65 2.76 10.27
C ARG A 134 1.23 2.88 10.81
N ASP A 135 0.47 3.85 10.34
CA ASP A 135 -0.92 4.04 10.74
C ASP A 135 -1.75 2.79 10.40
N ALA A 136 -1.58 2.23 9.19
CA ALA A 136 -2.22 0.99 8.81
C ALA A 136 -1.74 -0.21 9.66
N GLU A 137 -0.43 -0.32 9.88
CA GLU A 137 0.18 -1.43 10.63
C GLU A 137 -0.32 -1.50 12.08
N THR A 138 -0.50 -0.36 12.75
CA THR A 138 -1.05 -0.30 14.12
C THR A 138 -2.48 -0.85 14.23
N THR A 139 -3.20 -0.94 13.12
CA THR A 139 -4.57 -1.45 13.05
C THR A 139 -4.61 -2.96 12.75
N LEU A 140 -3.49 -3.55 12.36
CA LEU A 140 -3.43 -4.98 12.07
C LEU A 140 -3.49 -5.82 13.36
N PRO A 141 -4.13 -6.99 13.34
CA PRO A 141 -4.16 -7.87 14.50
C PRO A 141 -2.74 -8.36 14.82
N ILE A 142 -2.39 -8.34 16.12
CA ILE A 142 -1.08 -8.72 16.66
C ILE A 142 -0.71 -10.20 16.37
N THR A 143 -1.66 -11.01 15.89
CA THR A 143 -1.53 -12.46 15.70
C THR A 143 -0.69 -12.92 14.50
N ALA A 144 -0.12 -12.04 13.69
CA ALA A 144 0.73 -12.44 12.56
C ALA A 144 2.18 -12.83 12.94
N LEU A 145 2.51 -12.85 14.24
CA LEU A 145 3.78 -13.31 14.81
C LEU A 145 3.62 -14.68 15.49
N LYS A 146 3.37 -15.74 14.72
CA LYS A 146 3.82 -17.13 14.99
C LYS A 146 3.23 -18.08 13.96
N GLY A 147 4.06 -18.48 12.98
CA GLY A 147 3.90 -19.80 12.38
C GLY A 147 4.28 -20.84 13.45
N GLY A 148 3.30 -21.62 13.89
CA GLY A 148 3.49 -22.69 14.88
C GLY A 148 2.23 -23.53 14.95
N ILE A 149 2.29 -24.70 14.33
CA ILE A 149 1.25 -25.73 14.28
C ILE A 149 0.91 -26.18 15.70
N GLU A 150 -0.36 -26.07 16.12
CA GLU A 150 -1.01 -26.99 17.07
C GLU A 150 -2.46 -27.16 16.59
N HIS A 151 -2.67 -28.08 15.65
CA HIS A 151 -3.20 -29.42 15.90
C HIS A 151 -4.52 -29.43 16.70
N CYS A 152 -5.58 -29.78 15.99
CA CYS A 152 -6.87 -30.17 16.54
C CYS A 152 -6.70 -31.09 17.75
N SER A 153 -7.39 -30.79 18.85
CA SER A 153 -7.82 -31.81 19.80
C SER A 153 -9.29 -31.57 20.15
N ARG A 154 -10.11 -32.50 19.65
CA ARG A 154 -11.44 -32.80 20.16
C ARG A 154 -11.30 -33.18 21.63
N ASN A 155 -12.04 -32.53 22.52
CA ASN A 155 -12.53 -33.11 23.76
C ASN A 155 -14.06 -33.03 23.64
N VAL A 156 -14.80 -34.09 23.31
CA VAL A 156 -15.13 -35.26 24.14
C VAL A 156 -15.46 -34.84 25.57
N SER A 157 -16.75 -34.66 25.82
CA SER A 157 -17.35 -34.61 27.14
C SER A 157 -17.04 -35.89 27.94
N PRO A 158 -16.89 -35.76 29.26
CA PRO A 158 -17.33 -36.83 30.15
C PRO A 158 -18.34 -36.32 31.18
N LEU A 159 -19.43 -37.10 31.24
CA LEU A 159 -20.45 -37.25 32.30
C LEU A 159 -21.47 -36.13 32.47
#